data_AF-A0A4Y2Q885-F1
#
_entry.id   AF-A0A4Y2Q885-F1
#
_cell.length_a   1.000
_cell.length_b   1.000
_cell.length_c   1.000
_cell.angle_alpha   90.00
_cell.angle_beta   90.00
_cell.angle_gamma   90.00
#
_symmetry.space_group_name_H-M   'P 1'
#
loop_
_entity.id
_entity.type
_entity.pdbx_description
1 polymer ?
#
loop_
_entity_poly.entity_id
_entity_poly.type
_entity_poly.pdbx_seq_one_letter_code
_entity_poly.pdbx_strand_id
1 'polypeptide(L)' 'VIQRRGKFPVQQDFYKDWESYKNGFGNVSEEFWLGNENIRVLCREGCKIRFDLVEKRGEKGFALYQNFTLSSGNYR' A
#
# COMPACT_ATOMS: atom_id res chain seq x y z
N VAL A 1 1.16 5.12 -6.42
CA VAL A 1 0.85 5.01 -4.97
C VAL A 1 0.13 3.68 -4.77
N ILE A 2 0.59 2.83 -3.86
CA ILE A 2 0.02 1.49 -3.67
C ILE A 2 -0.85 1.34 -2.42
N GLN A 3 -0.73 2.29 -1.49
CA GLN A 3 -1.52 2.38 -0.26
C GLN A 3 -1.60 3.86 0.13
N ARG A 4 -2.73 4.26 0.73
CA ARG A 4 -2.83 5.54 1.44
C ARG A 4 -3.63 5.40 2.73
N ARG A 5 -3.15 6.00 3.81
CA ARG A 5 -3.87 6.25 5.08
C ARG A 5 -3.95 7.74 5.37
N GLY A 6 -5.04 8.19 5.98
CA GLY A 6 -5.15 9.60 6.37
C GLY A 6 -6.55 10.01 6.85
N LYS A 7 -6.68 11.29 7.18
CA LYS A 7 -7.97 11.89 7.52
C LYS A 7 -8.71 12.26 6.24
N PHE A 8 -9.63 11.40 5.82
CA PHE A 8 -10.55 11.60 4.70
C PHE A 8 -12.00 11.60 5.20
N PRO A 9 -12.94 12.20 4.44
CA PRO A 9 -14.36 12.20 4.80
C PRO A 9 -14.91 10.80 5.04
N VAL A 10 -14.50 9.82 4.21
CA VAL A 10 -14.78 8.40 4.43
C VAL A 10 -13.50 7.72 4.88
N GLN A 11 -13.59 6.96 5.98
CA GLN A 11 -12.50 6.13 6.48
C GLN A 11 -12.66 4.71 5.94
N GLN A 12 -11.57 4.11 5.49
CA GLN A 12 -11.58 2.75 4.99
C GLN A 12 -11.22 1.78 6.12
N ASP A 13 -12.01 0.71 6.24
CA ASP A 13 -11.66 -0.40 7.12
C ASP A 13 -10.55 -1.26 6.48
N PHE A 14 -9.47 -1.46 7.22
CA PHE A 14 -8.32 -2.31 6.83
C PHE A 14 -8.34 -3.68 7.53
N TYR A 15 -9.29 -3.96 8.42
CA TYR A 15 -9.49 -5.29 8.97
C TYR A 15 -10.26 -6.15 7.96
N LYS A 16 -9.53 -6.62 6.94
CA LYS A 16 -10.07 -7.36 5.78
C LYS A 16 -9.47 -8.76 5.67
N ASP A 17 -10.18 -9.61 4.96
CA ASP A 17 -9.73 -10.96 4.64
C ASP A 17 -8.64 -10.98 3.56
N TRP A 18 -8.11 -12.17 3.33
CA TRP A 18 -7.05 -12.40 2.34
C TRP A 18 -7.46 -12.01 0.93
N GLU A 19 -8.69 -12.33 0.52
CA GLU A 19 -9.19 -12.07 -0.82
C GLU A 19 -9.27 -10.56 -1.09
N SER A 20 -9.73 -9.77 -0.11
CA SER A 20 -9.73 -8.32 -0.18
C SER A 20 -8.32 -7.76 -0.33
N TYR A 21 -7.33 -8.27 0.44
CA TYR A 21 -5.95 -7.82 0.31
C TYR A 21 -5.30 -8.22 -1.02
N LYS A 22 -5.66 -9.38 -1.56
CA LYS A 22 -5.22 -9.84 -2.88
C LYS A 22 -5.71 -8.91 -3.99
N ASN A 23 -7.00 -8.59 -3.98
CA ASN A 23 -7.67 -7.83 -5.04
C ASN A 23 -7.57 -6.31 -4.87
N GLY A 24 -7.42 -5.83 -3.63
CA GLY A 24 -7.46 -4.41 -3.29
C GLY A 24 -8.83 -3.94 -2.81
N PHE A 25 -8.85 -2.81 -2.12
CA PHE A 25 -10.06 -2.20 -1.57
C PHE A 25 -9.87 -0.71 -1.28
N GLY A 26 -10.97 0.00 -1.07
CA GLY A 26 -11.01 1.43 -0.80
C GLY A 26 -11.03 2.29 -2.05
N ASN A 27 -10.74 3.58 -1.87
CA ASN A 27 -10.84 4.59 -2.92
C ASN A 27 -9.48 5.24 -3.17
N VAL A 28 -9.00 5.20 -4.41
CA VAL A 28 -7.70 5.78 -4.81
C VAL A 28 -7.59 7.29 -4.58
N SER A 29 -8.72 7.98 -4.46
CA SER A 29 -8.81 9.40 -4.09
C SER A 29 -8.76 9.64 -2.56
N GLU A 30 -8.89 8.59 -1.75
CA GLU A 30 -8.94 8.63 -0.28
C GLU A 30 -7.99 7.56 0.32
N GLU A 31 -8.47 6.74 1.25
CA GLU A 31 -7.78 5.57 1.79
C GLU A 31 -8.03 4.33 0.94
N PHE A 32 -6.96 3.60 0.62
CA PHE A 32 -7.04 2.38 -0.17
C PHE A 32 -5.83 1.47 0.00
N TRP A 33 -6.01 0.23 -0.42
CA TRP A 33 -4.97 -0.73 -0.72
C TRP A 33 -5.10 -1.16 -2.19
N LEU A 34 -4.03 -1.02 -2.98
CA LEU A 34 -4.08 -1.29 -4.42
C LEU A 34 -4.36 -2.77 -4.75
N GLY A 35 -4.06 -3.68 -3.83
CA GLY A 35 -4.16 -5.12 -4.02
C GLY A 35 -2.79 -5.75 -4.26
N ASN A 36 -2.53 -6.85 -3.57
CA ASN A 36 -1.23 -7.52 -3.61
C ASN A 36 -0.89 -8.02 -5.01
N GLU A 37 -1.87 -8.51 -5.77
CA GLU A 37 -1.63 -9.00 -7.13
C GLU A 37 -1.22 -7.86 -8.07
N ASN A 38 -1.88 -6.70 -7.95
CA ASN A 38 -1.53 -5.51 -8.72
C ASN A 38 -0.11 -5.02 -8.37
N ILE A 39 0.23 -4.98 -7.08
CA ILE A 39 1.56 -4.56 -6.61
C ILE A 39 2.63 -5.54 -7.12
N ARG A 40 2.36 -6.86 -7.06
CA ARG A 40 3.26 -7.91 -7.55
C ARG A 40 3.56 -7.75 -9.03
N VAL A 41 2.53 -7.47 -9.84
CA VAL A 41 2.70 -7.25 -11.29
C VAL A 41 3.51 -5.99 -11.56
N LEU A 42 3.23 -4.89 -10.86
CA LEU A 42 3.95 -3.62 -11.03
C LEU A 42 5.44 -3.70 -10.64
N CYS A 43 5.76 -4.49 -9.61
CA CYS A 43 7.12 -4.63 -9.08
C CYS A 43 7.73 -6.00 -9.39
N ARG A 44 7.29 -6.66 -10.47
CA ARG A 44 7.73 -8.03 -10.82
C ARG A 44 9.23 -8.12 -11.08
N GLU A 45 9.79 -7.15 -11.80
CA GLU A 45 11.21 -7.08 -12.16
C GLU A 45 12.04 -6.26 -11.15
N GLY A 46 11.46 -5.96 -9.99
CA GLY A 46 12.04 -5.06 -8.99
C GLY A 46 11.62 -3.60 -9.21
N CYS A 47 11.30 -2.93 -8.10
CA CYS A 47 10.99 -1.51 -8.10
C CYS A 47 11.55 -0.84 -6.85
N LYS A 48 11.64 0.50 -6.87
CA LYS A 48 11.89 1.27 -5.65
C LYS A 48 10.55 1.56 -4.98
N ILE A 49 10.44 1.25 -3.69
CA ILE A 49 9.27 1.58 -2.89
C ILE A 49 9.63 2.61 -1.83
N ARG A 50 8.76 3.62 -1.69
CA ARG A 50 8.90 4.70 -0.72
C ARG A 50 7.70 4.70 0.21
N PHE A 51 7.98 4.76 1.50
CA PHE A 51 6.98 4.94 2.55
C PHE A 51 7.10 6.36 3.07
N ASP A 52 6.09 7.19 2.80
CA ASP A 52 5.97 8.52 3.39
C ASP A 52 5.10 8.43 4.64
N LEU A 53 5.62 8.92 5.76
CA LEU A 53 4.97 8.87 7.08
C LEU A 53 4.83 10.28 7.63
N VAL A 54 3.69 10.52 8.27
CA VAL A 54 3.41 11.77 8.99
C VAL A 54 3.07 11.43 10.42
N GLU A 55 3.83 11.97 11.36
CA GLU A 55 3.57 11.83 12.78
C GLU A 55 2.37 12.69 13.21
N LYS A 56 1.78 12.41 14.38
CA LYS A 56 0.60 13.15 14.87
C LYS A 56 0.84 14.65 15.01
N ARG A 57 2.08 15.05 15.28
CA ARG A 57 2.49 16.46 15.43
C ARG A 57 2.81 17.13 14.08
N GLY A 58 2.70 16.40 12.98
CA GLY A 58 2.92 16.91 11.62
C GLY A 58 4.34 16.72 11.09
N GLU A 59 5.26 16.16 11.88
CA GLU A 59 6.59 15.79 11.41
C GLU A 59 6.50 14.76 10.29
N LYS A 60 7.29 14.94 9.23
CA LYS A 60 7.28 14.10 8.04
C LYS A 60 8.60 13.38 7.89
N GLY A 61 8.55 12.10 7.55
CA GLY A 61 9.71 11.29 7.25
C GLY A 61 9.42 10.36 6.09
N PHE A 62 10.48 9.78 5.51
CA PHE A 62 10.34 8.74 4.52
C PHE A 62 11.38 7.64 4.68
N ALA A 63 11.02 6.43 4.25
CA ALA A 63 11.94 5.30 4.08
C ALA A 63 11.91 4.86 2.61
N LEU A 64 13.08 4.59 2.03
CA LEU A 64 13.22 4.15 0.65
C LEU A 64 13.89 2.77 0.61
N TYR A 65 13.27 1.83 -0.10
CA TYR A 65 13.83 0.50 -0.38
C TYR A 65 14.02 0.36 -1.88
N GLN A 66 15.20 -0.12 -2.29
CA GLN A 66 15.61 -0.04 -3.70
C GLN A 66 15.19 -1.24 -4.55
N ASN A 67 15.12 -2.43 -3.95
CA ASN A 67 14.88 -3.71 -4.65
C ASN A 67 13.64 -4.39 -4.06
N PHE A 68 12.48 -3.79 -4.24
CA PHE A 68 11.22 -4.34 -3.77
C PHE A 68 10.58 -5.24 -4.84
N THR A 69 10.20 -6.44 -4.44
CA THR A 69 9.47 -7.44 -5.23
C THR A 69 8.48 -8.15 -4.32
N LEU A 70 7.46 -8.77 -4.90
CA LEU A 70 6.59 -9.69 -4.18
C LEU A 70 6.60 -11.06 -4.87
N SER A 71 6.69 -12.10 -4.08
CA SER A 71 6.61 -13.49 -4.53
C SER A 71 5.16 -13.92 -4.80
N SER A 72 4.98 -14.85 -5.74
CA SER A 72 3.67 -15.46 -5.99
C SER A 72 3.23 -16.33 -4.81
N GLY A 73 1.92 -16.34 -4.53
CA GLY A 73 1.30 -17.19 -3.52
C GLY A 73 1.02 -16.45 -2.22
N ASN A 74 2.07 -16.02 -1.51
CA ASN A 74 1.94 -15.37 -0.20
C ASN A 74 2.40 -13.91 -0.17
N TYR A 75 2.82 -13.33 -1.31
CA TYR A 75 3.28 -11.94 -1.41
C TYR A 75 4.34 -11.58 -0.35
N ARG A 76 5.33 -12.48 -0.18
CA ARG A 76 6.56 -12.19 0.58
C ARG A 76 7.52 -11.40 -0.27
#